data_AF-A0A5M4D9B4-F1
#
_entry.id   AF-A0A5M4D9B4-F1
#
_cell.length_a   1.000
_cell.length_b   1.000
_cell.length_c   1.000
_cell.angle_alpha   90.00
_cell.angle_beta   90.00
_cell.angle_gamma   90.00
#
_symmetry.space_group_name_H-M   'P 1'
#
loop_
_entity.id
_entity.type
_entity.pdbx_description
1 polymer ?
#
loop_
_entity_poly.entity_id
_entity_poly.type
_entity_poly.pdbx_seq_one_letter_code
_entity_poly.pdbx_strand_id
1 'polypeptide(L)'
;GQTVDITLQLTSPTTAGTYRGYWKLKNNTGIPFGIGSAGTKSFWVEIKVTGTGINPVPGTGTLHVNTGGGWQAIPMTVVSPNVYDAVFPSSTCGSNVAYYFSAQADDSKTYTSPANAPTNSHSALSAKGLITLFEDNFDTNKGWTAGAPDDDATTGHWSRMAPQQTTNNGIIVQPGSVVSGTNCWVTDGRGGSAGQYDVDNGKTTLFSPVFDLAGQDPVVSYWRWYCNHAGNGPYSDVFVVDVSTNGGTTWTNVETVGPSGSEVEGGWLYKEFRLADVVTPTSQIRFRFIASDYNPQSLVEACIDDFRITVVDCGVDCPADFNGDTVVN
;
A
#
# COMPACT_ATOMS: atom_id res chain seq x y z
N GLY A 1 7.28 -46.68 4.41
CA GLY A 1 7.44 -46.34 2.97
C GLY A 1 8.74 -45.59 2.82
N GLN A 2 9.40 -45.72 1.67
CA GLN A 2 10.54 -44.87 1.31
C GLN A 2 10.03 -43.70 0.47
N THR A 3 10.60 -42.51 0.70
CA THR A 3 10.36 -41.34 -0.15
C THR A 3 11.32 -41.41 -1.33
N VAL A 4 10.83 -41.06 -2.52
CA VAL A 4 11.63 -40.98 -3.75
C VAL A 4 11.36 -39.62 -4.39
N ASP A 5 12.42 -38.88 -4.67
CA ASP A 5 12.33 -37.63 -5.41
C ASP A 5 12.30 -37.91 -6.92
N ILE A 6 11.38 -37.25 -7.61
CA ILE A 6 11.23 -37.35 -9.07
C ILE A 6 11.52 -35.95 -9.64
N THR A 7 12.51 -35.86 -10.53
CA THR A 7 12.84 -34.62 -11.25
C THR A 7 12.46 -34.77 -12.72
N LEU A 8 11.80 -33.75 -13.28
CA LEU A 8 11.44 -33.68 -14.69
C LEU A 8 11.90 -32.34 -15.26
N GLN A 9 12.57 -32.36 -16.41
CA GLN A 9 12.87 -31.15 -17.17
C GLN A 9 11.67 -30.79 -18.05
N LEU A 10 11.21 -29.56 -17.94
CA LEU A 10 10.07 -29.03 -18.70
C LEU A 10 10.53 -27.87 -19.57
N THR A 11 10.02 -27.81 -20.81
CA THR A 11 10.19 -26.64 -21.69
C THR A 11 8.89 -25.84 -21.68
N SER A 12 8.97 -24.56 -21.32
CA SER A 12 7.80 -23.67 -21.34
C SER A 12 7.35 -23.42 -22.79
N PRO A 13 6.03 -23.32 -23.06
CA PRO A 13 5.52 -22.85 -24.34
C PRO A 13 6.02 -21.43 -24.67
N THR A 14 6.11 -21.13 -25.97
CA THR A 14 6.59 -19.82 -26.47
C THR A 14 5.49 -18.77 -26.62
N THR A 15 4.22 -19.18 -26.46
CA THR A 15 3.06 -18.31 -26.58
C THR A 15 2.53 -17.94 -25.20
N ALA A 16 2.08 -16.70 -25.02
CA ALA A 16 1.42 -16.27 -23.79
C ALA A 16 0.18 -17.12 -23.52
N GLY A 17 0.02 -17.57 -22.28
CA GLY A 17 -1.12 -18.40 -21.91
C GLY A 17 -0.92 -19.14 -20.60
N THR A 18 -2.00 -19.77 -20.15
CA THR A 18 -1.97 -20.71 -19.03
C THR A 18 -2.04 -22.12 -19.60
N TYR A 19 -1.01 -22.91 -19.34
CA TYR A 19 -0.85 -24.26 -19.86
C TYR A 19 -0.88 -25.24 -18.70
N ARG A 20 -1.84 -26.17 -18.72
CA ARG A 20 -2.01 -27.18 -17.67
C ARG A 20 -1.83 -28.58 -18.25
N GLY A 21 -0.82 -29.29 -17.77
CA GLY A 21 -0.60 -30.71 -18.07
C GLY A 21 -1.11 -31.58 -16.93
N TYR A 22 -1.86 -32.64 -17.24
CA TYR A 22 -2.34 -33.62 -16.27
C TYR A 22 -1.47 -34.89 -16.32
N TRP A 23 -1.01 -35.35 -15.17
CA TRP A 23 -0.02 -36.42 -15.05
C TRP A 23 -0.52 -37.56 -14.18
N LYS A 24 -0.16 -38.78 -14.56
CA LYS A 24 -0.31 -40.00 -13.75
C LYS A 24 1.00 -40.77 -13.80
N LEU A 25 1.37 -41.42 -12.70
CA LEU A 25 2.60 -42.19 -12.60
C LEU A 25 2.29 -43.67 -12.69
N LYS A 26 3.23 -44.43 -13.26
CA LYS A 26 3.21 -45.90 -13.30
C LYS A 26 4.56 -46.42 -12.83
N ASN A 27 4.57 -47.54 -12.12
CA ASN A 27 5.81 -48.21 -11.75
C ASN A 27 6.43 -48.96 -12.95
N ASN A 28 7.58 -49.61 -12.75
CA ASN A 28 8.28 -50.33 -13.82
C ASN A 28 7.51 -51.55 -14.39
N THR A 29 6.45 -52.01 -13.72
CA THR A 29 5.55 -53.06 -14.21
C THR A 29 4.25 -52.50 -14.82
N GLY A 30 4.14 -51.17 -14.96
CA GLY A 30 3.01 -50.50 -15.61
C GLY A 30 1.80 -50.28 -14.70
N ILE A 31 1.88 -50.59 -13.41
CA ILE A 31 0.81 -50.37 -12.43
C ILE A 31 0.75 -48.88 -12.06
N PRO A 32 -0.41 -48.21 -12.24
CA PRO A 32 -0.58 -46.82 -11.82
C PRO A 32 -0.43 -46.65 -10.30
N PHE A 33 0.19 -45.55 -9.89
CA PHE A 33 0.26 -45.14 -8.49
C PHE A 33 0.18 -43.61 -8.38
N GLY A 34 -0.15 -43.11 -7.19
CA GLY A 34 -0.34 -41.68 -6.94
C GLY A 34 -1.71 -41.37 -6.33
N ILE A 35 -2.34 -40.30 -6.80
CA ILE A 35 -3.57 -39.75 -6.20
C ILE A 35 -4.79 -40.62 -6.53
N GLY A 36 -5.67 -40.79 -5.54
CA GLY A 36 -6.93 -41.54 -5.66
C GLY A 36 -6.74 -43.04 -5.42
N SER A 37 -7.85 -43.72 -5.10
CA SER A 37 -7.85 -45.18 -4.95
C SER A 37 -7.33 -45.83 -6.23
N ALA A 38 -6.28 -46.65 -6.10
CA ALA A 38 -5.54 -47.27 -7.19
C ALA A 38 -4.78 -46.31 -8.14
N GLY A 39 -4.39 -45.10 -7.70
CA GLY A 39 -3.57 -44.17 -8.50
C GLY A 39 -4.27 -43.64 -9.76
N THR A 40 -5.61 -43.59 -9.73
CA THR A 40 -6.43 -43.30 -10.90
C THR A 40 -6.64 -41.82 -11.16
N LYS A 41 -6.37 -40.93 -10.20
CA LYS A 41 -6.51 -39.49 -10.36
C LYS A 41 -5.20 -38.86 -10.82
N SER A 42 -5.30 -37.89 -11.71
CA SER A 42 -4.15 -37.08 -12.11
C SER A 42 -3.88 -35.99 -11.08
N PHE A 43 -2.60 -35.60 -10.96
CA PHE A 43 -2.22 -34.28 -10.51
C PHE A 43 -1.90 -33.42 -11.74
N TRP A 44 -1.80 -32.11 -11.56
CA TRP A 44 -1.48 -31.20 -12.65
C TRP A 44 -0.22 -30.40 -12.36
N VAL A 45 0.44 -30.00 -13.44
CA VAL A 45 1.47 -28.97 -13.45
C VAL A 45 0.93 -27.85 -14.33
N GLU A 46 0.94 -26.62 -13.82
CA GLU A 46 0.50 -25.44 -14.54
C GLU A 46 1.68 -24.49 -14.75
N ILE A 47 1.83 -24.01 -15.98
CA ILE A 47 2.81 -23.01 -16.37
C ILE A 47 2.03 -21.82 -16.91
N LYS A 48 2.24 -20.65 -16.31
CA LYS A 48 1.74 -19.38 -16.82
C LYS A 48 2.88 -18.68 -17.56
N VAL A 49 2.75 -18.57 -18.88
CA VAL A 49 3.68 -17.83 -19.74
C VAL A 49 3.13 -16.42 -19.90
N THR A 50 3.86 -15.43 -19.39
CA THR A 50 3.52 -14.00 -19.52
C THR A 50 4.49 -13.35 -20.50
N GLY A 51 4.00 -12.93 -21.67
CA GLY A 51 4.78 -12.22 -22.70
C GLY A 51 4.52 -12.74 -24.11
N THR A 52 4.50 -11.84 -25.09
CA THR A 52 4.66 -12.22 -26.50
C THR A 52 6.13 -12.64 -26.67
N GLY A 53 6.44 -13.76 -27.31
CA GLY A 53 7.82 -14.24 -27.54
C GLY A 53 8.67 -13.38 -28.47
N ILE A 54 8.50 -12.06 -28.39
CA ILE A 54 9.14 -11.00 -29.15
C ILE A 54 10.23 -10.42 -28.25
N ASN A 55 11.45 -10.37 -28.75
CA ASN A 55 12.60 -9.89 -27.98
C ASN A 55 12.96 -8.45 -28.38
N PRO A 56 13.42 -7.61 -27.43
CA PRO A 56 13.96 -6.30 -27.76
C PRO A 56 15.24 -6.44 -28.59
N VAL A 57 15.36 -5.64 -29.65
CA VAL A 57 16.57 -5.53 -30.46
C VAL A 57 17.65 -4.84 -29.63
N PRO A 58 18.81 -5.48 -29.39
CA PRO A 58 19.89 -4.91 -28.60
C PRO A 58 20.33 -3.53 -29.13
N GLY A 59 20.55 -2.58 -28.23
CA GLY A 59 20.98 -1.21 -28.56
C GLY A 59 19.87 -0.25 -29.01
N THR A 60 18.61 -0.69 -29.07
CA THR A 60 17.47 0.18 -29.42
C THR A 60 16.73 0.75 -28.21
N GLY A 61 17.07 0.28 -27.01
CA GLY A 61 16.48 0.74 -25.76
C GLY A 61 16.76 2.23 -25.54
N THR A 62 15.72 2.99 -25.25
CA THR A 62 15.78 4.42 -24.90
C THR A 62 14.93 4.67 -23.66
N LEU A 63 15.53 5.28 -22.65
CA LEU A 63 14.83 5.87 -21.50
C LEU A 63 14.43 7.30 -21.86
N HIS A 64 13.15 7.62 -21.77
CA HIS A 64 12.63 8.97 -21.94
C HIS A 64 12.28 9.54 -20.57
N VAL A 65 12.87 10.69 -20.20
CA VAL A 65 12.69 11.30 -18.88
C VAL A 65 12.22 12.74 -19.03
N ASN A 66 11.29 13.17 -18.18
CA ASN A 66 10.89 14.56 -18.05
C ASN A 66 11.01 14.99 -16.58
N THR A 67 11.94 15.91 -16.33
CA THR A 67 12.23 16.50 -15.00
C THR A 67 11.61 17.88 -14.82
N GLY A 68 10.65 18.26 -15.67
CA GLY A 68 10.00 19.57 -15.70
C GLY A 68 10.39 20.44 -16.89
N GLY A 69 11.45 20.08 -17.61
CA GLY A 69 11.95 20.79 -18.80
C GLY A 69 11.46 20.22 -20.15
N GLY A 70 10.60 19.19 -20.14
CA GLY A 70 10.20 18.43 -21.32
C GLY A 70 10.92 17.07 -21.42
N TRP A 71 10.54 16.27 -22.41
CA TRP A 71 11.07 14.92 -22.59
C TRP A 71 12.49 14.92 -23.16
N GLN A 72 13.38 14.19 -22.48
CA GLN A 72 14.76 13.93 -22.87
C GLN A 72 14.92 12.44 -23.19
N ALA A 73 15.50 12.11 -24.34
CA ALA A 73 15.77 10.73 -24.74
C ALA A 73 17.21 10.34 -24.39
N ILE A 74 17.36 9.29 -23.59
CA ILE A 74 18.63 8.78 -23.07
C ILE A 74 18.81 7.35 -23.61
N PRO A 75 19.83 7.09 -24.43
CA PRO A 75 20.10 5.74 -24.92
C PRO A 75 20.46 4.81 -23.75
N MET A 76 19.88 3.62 -23.75
CA MET A 76 20.17 2.60 -22.74
C MET A 76 21.38 1.76 -23.16
N THR A 77 22.19 1.34 -22.19
CA THR A 77 23.34 0.45 -22.39
C THR A 77 22.90 -1.01 -22.22
N VAL A 78 23.28 -1.88 -23.15
CA VAL A 78 23.05 -3.32 -23.02
C VAL A 78 24.07 -3.91 -22.04
N VAL A 79 23.61 -4.48 -20.93
CA VAL A 79 24.48 -5.12 -19.93
C VAL A 79 24.64 -6.61 -20.24
N SER A 80 23.53 -7.27 -20.59
CA SER A 80 23.48 -8.68 -21.01
C SER A 80 22.21 -8.92 -21.84
N PRO A 81 21.98 -10.11 -22.42
CA PRO A 81 20.76 -10.37 -23.20
C PRO A 81 19.50 -10.00 -22.42
N ASN A 82 18.68 -9.11 -22.98
CA ASN A 82 17.46 -8.58 -22.38
C ASN A 82 17.64 -7.78 -21.06
N VAL A 83 18.86 -7.36 -20.72
CA VAL A 83 19.16 -6.52 -19.56
C VAL A 83 19.80 -5.22 -20.03
N TYR A 84 19.19 -4.11 -19.61
CA TYR A 84 19.57 -2.77 -20.04
C TYR A 84 19.73 -1.85 -18.84
N ASP A 85 20.68 -0.93 -18.93
CA ASP A 85 20.97 0.07 -17.90
C ASP A 85 20.84 1.49 -18.48
N ALA A 86 20.43 2.44 -17.67
CA ALA A 86 20.30 3.84 -18.05
C ALA A 86 20.40 4.75 -16.82
N VAL A 87 21.08 5.88 -16.99
CA VAL A 87 21.27 6.87 -15.94
C VAL A 87 20.25 7.99 -16.11
N PHE A 88 19.46 8.25 -15.07
CA PHE A 88 18.57 9.41 -15.05
C PHE A 88 19.39 10.71 -15.03
N PRO A 89 18.92 11.78 -15.69
CA PRO A 89 19.54 13.08 -15.57
C PRO A 89 19.35 13.62 -14.15
N SER A 90 20.21 14.56 -13.74
CA SER A 90 20.03 15.29 -12.48
C SER A 90 18.65 15.97 -12.47
N SER A 91 17.96 15.85 -11.35
CA SER A 91 16.67 16.50 -11.11
C SER A 91 16.67 17.16 -9.74
N THR A 92 15.79 18.12 -9.54
CA THR A 92 15.61 18.76 -8.23
C THR A 92 15.12 17.71 -7.24
N CYS A 93 15.79 17.57 -6.10
CA CYS A 93 15.31 16.67 -5.06
C CYS A 93 13.88 17.05 -4.60
N GLY A 94 13.06 16.05 -4.32
CA GLY A 94 11.64 16.21 -3.98
C GLY A 94 10.74 16.45 -5.19
N SER A 95 11.30 16.62 -6.40
CA SER A 95 10.48 16.72 -7.61
C SER A 95 10.04 15.34 -8.09
N ASN A 96 8.86 15.30 -8.71
CA ASN A 96 8.38 14.11 -9.40
C ASN A 96 8.98 14.06 -10.80
N VAL A 97 9.56 12.93 -11.17
CA VAL A 97 10.16 12.66 -12.48
C VAL A 97 9.24 11.70 -13.24
N ALA A 98 8.75 12.14 -14.41
CA ALA A 98 8.01 11.25 -15.30
C ALA A 98 8.97 10.54 -16.25
N TYR A 99 8.77 9.25 -16.49
CA TYR A 99 9.62 8.48 -17.39
C TYR A 99 8.87 7.37 -18.13
N TYR A 100 9.40 6.96 -19.28
CA TYR A 100 8.96 5.76 -19.97
C TYR A 100 10.12 5.17 -20.76
N PHE A 101 9.99 3.90 -21.17
CA PHE A 101 10.99 3.22 -21.98
C PHE A 101 10.45 3.00 -23.39
N SER A 102 11.33 2.99 -24.39
CA SER A 102 11.02 2.49 -25.73
C SER A 102 12.12 1.56 -26.25
N ALA A 103 11.76 0.52 -26.98
CA ALA A 103 12.71 -0.33 -27.70
C ALA A 103 12.09 -0.86 -28.99
N GLN A 104 12.91 -1.09 -30.01
CA GLN A 104 12.49 -1.88 -31.16
C GLN A 104 12.50 -3.35 -30.78
N ALA A 105 11.56 -4.13 -31.29
CA ALA A 105 11.52 -5.58 -31.10
C ALA A 105 11.83 -6.33 -32.41
N ASP A 106 12.02 -7.65 -32.35
CA ASP A 106 12.37 -8.48 -33.50
C ASP A 106 11.36 -8.44 -34.66
N ASP A 107 10.11 -8.03 -34.41
CA ASP A 107 9.09 -7.74 -35.41
C ASP A 107 9.23 -6.35 -36.08
N SER A 108 10.35 -5.67 -35.84
CA SER A 108 10.71 -4.33 -36.31
C SER A 108 9.82 -3.18 -35.80
N LYS A 109 8.87 -3.43 -34.89
CA LYS A 109 8.07 -2.37 -34.27
C LYS A 109 8.73 -1.82 -33.03
N THR A 110 8.38 -0.57 -32.69
CA THR A 110 8.77 0.04 -31.43
C THR A 110 7.67 -0.15 -30.40
N TYR A 111 8.04 -0.63 -29.22
CA TYR A 111 7.16 -0.78 -28.07
C TYR A 111 7.55 0.21 -26.99
N THR A 112 6.57 0.64 -26.19
CA THR A 112 6.78 1.52 -25.05
C THR A 112 6.30 0.89 -23.75
N SER A 113 6.94 1.25 -22.63
CA SER A 113 6.54 0.89 -21.27
C SER A 113 6.46 2.16 -20.41
N PRO A 114 5.27 2.54 -19.88
CA PRO A 114 4.00 1.86 -20.10
C PRO A 114 3.52 1.99 -21.56
N ALA A 115 2.58 1.13 -21.97
CA ALA A 115 2.02 1.20 -23.31
C ALA A 115 1.34 2.56 -23.55
N ASN A 116 1.41 3.05 -24.79
CA ASN A 116 0.90 4.37 -25.22
C ASN A 116 1.65 5.57 -24.62
N ALA A 117 2.89 5.40 -24.14
CA ALA A 117 3.73 6.55 -23.83
C ALA A 117 3.95 7.46 -25.06
N PRO A 118 4.05 8.80 -24.90
CA PRO A 118 4.14 9.52 -23.62
C PRO A 118 2.79 9.83 -22.95
N THR A 119 1.65 9.44 -23.51
CA THR A 119 0.33 9.68 -22.90
C THR A 119 0.23 9.02 -21.53
N ASN A 120 0.73 7.79 -21.41
CA ASN A 120 0.98 7.14 -20.12
C ASN A 120 2.48 7.21 -19.81
N SER A 121 2.83 7.42 -18.56
CA SER A 121 4.21 7.38 -18.09
C SER A 121 4.29 6.78 -16.70
N HIS A 122 5.46 6.24 -16.36
CA HIS A 122 5.82 5.97 -14.99
C HIS A 122 6.18 7.28 -14.30
N SER A 123 6.12 7.32 -12.97
CA SER A 123 6.58 8.44 -12.18
C SER A 123 7.43 7.96 -11.00
N ALA A 124 8.46 8.72 -10.64
CA ALA A 124 9.27 8.47 -9.47
C ALA A 124 9.64 9.78 -8.77
N LEU A 125 9.70 9.74 -7.44
CA LEU A 125 10.24 10.84 -6.65
C LEU A 125 11.75 10.90 -6.79
N SER A 126 12.28 12.07 -7.14
CA SER A 126 13.73 12.32 -7.14
C SER A 126 14.21 12.48 -5.71
N ALA A 127 14.97 11.50 -5.21
CA ALA A 127 15.48 11.48 -3.84
C ALA A 127 16.70 10.55 -3.75
N LYS A 128 17.58 10.80 -2.78
CA LYS A 128 18.62 9.84 -2.37
C LYS A 128 18.02 8.72 -1.52
N GLY A 129 17.01 9.06 -0.72
CA GLY A 129 16.28 8.12 0.12
C GLY A 129 15.08 8.78 0.80
N LEU A 130 14.51 8.08 1.78
CA LEU A 130 13.49 8.61 2.68
C LEU A 130 14.00 8.48 4.12
N ILE A 131 13.86 9.54 4.92
CA ILE A 131 14.10 9.51 6.36
C ILE A 131 12.77 9.32 7.06
N THR A 132 12.65 8.33 7.96
CA THR A 132 11.50 8.20 8.86
C THR A 132 11.67 9.15 10.03
N LEU A 133 10.78 10.14 10.15
CA LEU A 133 10.72 11.02 11.32
C LEU A 133 9.92 10.38 12.46
N PHE A 134 8.88 9.62 12.11
CA PHE A 134 8.02 8.93 13.07
C PHE A 134 7.43 7.69 12.44
N GLU A 135 7.30 6.62 13.22
CA GLU A 135 6.55 5.42 12.87
C GLU A 135 5.92 4.83 14.13
N ASP A 136 4.70 4.33 13.99
CA ASP A 136 3.98 3.68 15.08
C ASP A 136 3.06 2.58 14.54
N ASN A 137 3.38 1.34 14.91
CA ASN A 137 2.58 0.15 14.65
C ASN A 137 1.62 -0.16 15.82
N PHE A 138 1.47 0.77 16.77
CA PHE A 138 0.54 0.74 17.90
C PHE A 138 0.67 -0.43 18.89
N ASP A 139 1.72 -1.23 18.83
CA ASP A 139 2.02 -2.21 19.88
C ASP A 139 2.31 -1.55 21.24
N THR A 140 2.77 -0.30 21.20
CA THR A 140 2.98 0.54 22.40
C THR A 140 2.35 1.91 22.19
N ASN A 141 1.97 2.59 23.28
CA ASN A 141 1.47 3.96 23.14
C ASN A 141 2.63 4.93 22.92
N LYS A 142 2.79 5.51 21.73
CA LYS A 142 3.75 6.59 21.50
C LYS A 142 3.16 8.00 21.66
N GLY A 143 2.10 8.14 22.46
CA GLY A 143 1.49 9.45 22.80
C GLY A 143 0.13 9.71 22.17
N TRP A 144 -0.51 8.68 21.63
CA TRP A 144 -1.87 8.72 21.12
C TRP A 144 -2.89 8.77 22.25
N THR A 145 -3.98 9.50 22.03
CA THR A 145 -5.04 9.69 23.02
C THR A 145 -6.41 9.60 22.37
N ALA A 146 -7.28 8.76 22.92
CA ALA A 146 -8.68 8.65 22.53
C ALA A 146 -9.58 9.57 23.36
N GLY A 147 -10.69 10.02 22.78
CA GLY A 147 -11.72 10.82 23.42
C GLY A 147 -11.51 12.32 23.21
N ALA A 148 -12.37 12.95 22.41
CA ALA A 148 -12.54 14.40 22.40
C ALA A 148 -13.57 14.84 23.46
N PRO A 149 -13.49 16.08 23.98
CA PRO A 149 -14.49 16.59 24.93
C PRO A 149 -15.92 16.63 24.38
N ASP A 150 -16.08 16.64 23.05
CA ASP A 150 -17.35 16.67 22.33
C ASP A 150 -17.69 15.32 21.65
N ASP A 151 -17.00 14.24 22.01
CA ASP A 151 -17.42 12.89 21.62
C ASP A 151 -18.71 12.50 22.36
N ASP A 152 -19.67 11.96 21.61
CA ASP A 152 -21.02 11.64 22.07
C ASP A 152 -21.46 10.20 21.75
N ALA A 153 -20.60 9.40 21.10
CA ALA A 153 -20.89 7.98 20.87
C ALA A 153 -21.15 7.26 22.20
N THR A 154 -22.10 6.33 22.22
CA THR A 154 -22.44 5.56 23.43
C THR A 154 -21.62 4.28 23.59
N THR A 155 -21.02 3.82 22.50
CA THR A 155 -20.30 2.56 22.26
C THR A 155 -19.25 2.80 21.17
N GLY A 156 -18.39 1.82 20.88
CA GLY A 156 -17.39 1.93 19.80
C GLY A 156 -16.30 2.97 20.03
N HIS A 157 -16.01 3.33 21.28
CA HIS A 157 -14.92 4.26 21.57
C HIS A 157 -13.56 3.73 21.12
N TRP A 158 -12.70 4.62 20.62
CA TRP A 158 -11.33 4.25 20.27
C TRP A 158 -10.59 3.59 21.43
N SER A 159 -9.98 2.45 21.14
CA SER A 159 -9.19 1.63 22.06
C SER A 159 -7.96 1.11 21.34
N ARG A 160 -6.86 0.89 22.07
CA ARG A 160 -5.64 0.28 21.51
C ARG A 160 -5.56 -1.18 21.93
N MET A 161 -5.89 -2.08 21.00
CA MET A 161 -5.95 -3.52 21.24
C MET A 161 -5.92 -4.30 19.92
N ALA A 162 -5.73 -5.62 20.01
CA ALA A 162 -5.96 -6.51 18.89
C ALA A 162 -7.46 -6.58 18.58
N PRO A 163 -7.90 -6.35 17.33
CA PRO A 163 -9.30 -6.42 16.97
C PRO A 163 -9.76 -7.88 16.85
N GLN A 164 -10.95 -8.17 17.35
CA GLN A 164 -11.59 -9.48 17.23
C GLN A 164 -12.62 -9.42 16.12
N GLN A 165 -12.58 -10.39 15.20
CA GLN A 165 -13.43 -10.36 14.02
C GLN A 165 -14.92 -10.37 14.39
N THR A 166 -15.67 -9.39 13.87
CA THR A 166 -17.13 -9.34 13.92
C THR A 166 -17.68 -9.49 12.52
N THR A 167 -18.72 -10.30 12.35
CA THR A 167 -19.39 -10.49 11.06
C THR A 167 -20.88 -10.22 11.14
N ASN A 168 -21.44 -9.69 10.05
CA ASN A 168 -22.88 -9.50 9.86
C ASN A 168 -23.30 -10.15 8.54
N ASN A 169 -24.13 -11.19 8.57
CA ASN A 169 -24.61 -11.88 7.36
C ASN A 169 -23.49 -12.31 6.37
N GLY A 170 -22.33 -12.71 6.89
CA GLY A 170 -21.18 -13.13 6.08
C GLY A 170 -20.24 -12.01 5.64
N ILE A 171 -20.57 -10.75 5.93
CA ILE A 171 -19.71 -9.58 5.76
C ILE A 171 -18.82 -9.45 7.01
N ILE A 172 -17.53 -9.15 6.82
CA ILE A 172 -16.62 -8.80 7.92
C ILE A 172 -16.75 -7.29 8.16
N VAL A 173 -17.29 -6.90 9.31
CA VAL A 173 -17.47 -5.47 9.67
C VAL A 173 -16.30 -4.95 10.50
N GLN A 174 -15.78 -5.77 11.43
CA GLN A 174 -14.55 -5.52 12.19
C GLN A 174 -13.47 -6.56 11.81
N PRO A 175 -12.21 -6.16 11.59
CA PRO A 175 -11.14 -7.10 11.26
C PRO A 175 -10.85 -8.07 12.41
N GLY A 176 -10.33 -9.26 12.08
CA GLY A 176 -9.76 -10.20 13.05
C GLY A 176 -8.24 -10.15 13.19
N SER A 177 -7.60 -9.18 12.52
CA SER A 177 -6.16 -9.05 12.45
C SER A 177 -5.75 -7.59 12.26
N VAL A 178 -4.53 -7.29 12.70
CA VAL A 178 -3.84 -6.01 12.46
C VAL A 178 -3.05 -6.05 11.15
N VAL A 179 -2.53 -4.91 10.70
CA VAL A 179 -1.64 -4.84 9.52
C VAL A 179 -0.26 -5.34 9.88
N SER A 180 0.26 -4.87 11.01
CA SER A 180 1.53 -5.32 11.56
C SER A 180 1.48 -5.38 13.09
N GLY A 181 2.41 -6.11 13.70
CA GLY A 181 2.45 -6.23 15.16
C GLY A 181 1.27 -7.03 15.74
N THR A 182 0.74 -6.56 16.86
CA THR A 182 -0.33 -7.21 17.65
C THR A 182 -1.52 -6.29 17.88
N ASN A 183 -1.31 -4.99 18.06
CA ASN A 183 -2.37 -4.04 18.38
C ASN A 183 -2.49 -2.97 17.30
N CYS A 184 -3.72 -2.50 17.06
CA CYS A 184 -3.99 -1.28 16.32
C CYS A 184 -4.82 -0.33 17.21
N TRP A 185 -5.14 0.86 16.70
CA TRP A 185 -6.28 1.59 17.23
C TRP A 185 -7.55 1.13 16.53
N VAL A 186 -8.58 0.82 17.31
CA VAL A 186 -9.87 0.29 16.84
C VAL A 186 -11.02 0.88 17.67
N THR A 187 -12.15 1.16 17.03
CA THR A 187 -13.42 1.50 17.68
C THR A 187 -13.95 0.29 18.44
N ASP A 188 -13.48 0.13 19.69
CA ASP A 188 -13.74 -1.04 20.54
C ASP A 188 -13.46 -2.41 19.89
N GLY A 189 -12.20 -2.88 19.97
CA GLY A 189 -11.76 -4.12 19.32
C GLY A 189 -12.34 -5.43 19.83
N ARG A 190 -13.36 -5.40 20.71
CA ARG A 190 -14.03 -6.61 21.20
C ARG A 190 -14.96 -7.16 20.12
N GLY A 191 -14.96 -8.48 19.99
CA GLY A 191 -15.83 -9.20 19.08
C GLY A 191 -17.13 -9.59 19.76
N GLY A 192 -18.13 -9.99 18.98
CA GLY A 192 -19.42 -10.41 19.52
C GLY A 192 -20.49 -10.47 18.45
N SER A 193 -21.73 -10.22 18.87
CA SER A 193 -22.80 -9.95 17.91
C SER A 193 -22.53 -8.63 17.19
N ALA A 194 -22.79 -8.59 15.87
CA ALA A 194 -22.79 -7.33 15.13
C ALA A 194 -23.76 -6.33 15.80
N GLY A 195 -23.33 -5.08 15.97
CA GLY A 195 -24.13 -4.05 16.66
C GLY A 195 -23.85 -3.93 18.17
N GLN A 196 -22.91 -4.70 18.73
CA GLN A 196 -22.68 -4.73 20.18
C GLN A 196 -21.61 -3.74 20.65
N TYR A 197 -20.58 -3.52 19.83
CA TYR A 197 -19.39 -2.77 20.19
C TYR A 197 -18.98 -1.75 19.12
N ASP A 198 -19.70 -1.68 18.01
CA ASP A 198 -19.55 -0.63 17.01
C ASP A 198 -19.89 0.75 17.58
N VAL A 199 -19.55 1.77 16.82
CA VAL A 199 -19.89 3.15 17.17
C VAL A 199 -21.41 3.29 17.10
N ASP A 200 -22.06 3.78 18.15
CA ASP A 200 -23.49 4.12 18.11
C ASP A 200 -23.75 5.54 18.62
N ASN A 201 -24.83 6.15 18.11
CA ASN A 201 -25.44 7.38 18.59
C ASN A 201 -24.51 8.61 18.70
N GLY A 202 -23.45 8.68 17.91
CA GLY A 202 -22.50 9.77 18.01
C GLY A 202 -21.18 9.52 17.30
N LYS A 203 -20.16 10.26 17.70
CA LYS A 203 -18.79 10.13 17.23
C LYS A 203 -17.80 9.79 18.33
N THR A 204 -16.68 9.18 17.92
CA THR A 204 -15.49 9.03 18.74
C THR A 204 -14.25 9.51 17.98
N THR A 205 -13.32 10.15 18.70
CA THR A 205 -12.14 10.79 18.13
C THR A 205 -10.85 10.22 18.73
N LEU A 206 -9.91 9.86 17.87
CA LEU A 206 -8.53 9.53 18.22
C LEU A 206 -7.61 10.67 17.82
N PHE A 207 -6.68 11.05 18.69
CA PHE A 207 -5.66 12.06 18.41
C PHE A 207 -4.26 11.46 18.40
N SER A 208 -3.45 11.90 17.44
CA SER A 208 -2.01 11.69 17.45
C SER A 208 -1.34 12.54 18.54
N PRO A 209 -0.07 12.24 18.90
CA PRO A 209 0.80 13.21 19.54
C PRO A 209 1.03 14.44 18.63
N VAL A 210 1.65 15.48 19.20
CA VAL A 210 2.08 16.65 18.44
C VAL A 210 3.45 16.39 17.80
N PHE A 211 3.58 16.71 16.53
CA PHE A 211 4.81 16.56 15.74
C PHE A 211 5.38 17.93 15.39
N ASP A 212 6.71 18.07 15.54
CA ASP A 212 7.44 19.20 15.00
C ASP A 212 7.91 18.90 13.58
N LEU A 213 7.22 19.49 12.60
CA LEU A 213 7.52 19.31 11.17
C LEU A 213 7.84 20.65 10.52
N ALA A 214 8.19 21.69 11.30
CA ALA A 214 8.48 23.00 10.76
C ALA A 214 9.67 22.96 9.78
N GLY A 215 9.50 23.56 8.60
CA GLY A 215 10.54 23.62 7.58
C GLY A 215 10.84 22.29 6.87
N GLN A 216 10.06 21.23 7.15
CA GLN A 216 10.17 19.94 6.50
C GLN A 216 9.17 19.83 5.33
N ASP A 217 9.36 18.83 4.47
CA ASP A 217 8.39 18.46 3.43
C ASP A 217 7.95 17.00 3.60
N PRO A 218 7.08 16.71 4.60
CA PRO A 218 6.81 15.34 5.00
C PRO A 218 5.71 14.69 4.15
N VAL A 219 5.89 13.40 3.92
CA VAL A 219 4.88 12.46 3.45
C VAL A 219 4.36 11.67 4.64
N VAL A 220 3.04 11.70 4.83
CA VAL A 220 2.34 11.02 5.91
C VAL A 220 1.60 9.83 5.32
N SER A 221 1.68 8.69 6.00
CA SER A 221 0.93 7.50 5.63
C SER A 221 0.37 6.75 6.83
N TYR A 222 -0.67 5.97 6.56
CA TYR A 222 -1.30 5.08 7.53
C TYR A 222 -2.12 4.02 6.80
N TRP A 223 -2.37 2.90 7.46
CA TRP A 223 -3.40 1.96 7.06
C TRP A 223 -4.69 2.25 7.83
N ARG A 224 -5.82 2.13 7.14
CA ARG A 224 -7.12 2.26 7.77
C ARG A 224 -8.07 1.13 7.37
N TRP A 225 -8.94 0.78 8.29
CA TRP A 225 -10.14 0.01 8.07
C TRP A 225 -11.33 0.94 8.35
N TYR A 226 -12.33 0.94 7.48
CA TYR A 226 -13.61 1.60 7.77
C TYR A 226 -14.76 0.80 7.18
N CYS A 227 -15.73 0.46 8.02
CA CYS A 227 -16.96 -0.18 7.63
C CYS A 227 -18.15 0.71 8.00
N ASN A 228 -19.04 0.95 7.04
CA ASN A 228 -20.35 1.58 7.23
C ASN A 228 -21.40 0.98 6.26
N HIS A 229 -21.05 -0.03 5.47
CA HIS A 229 -21.91 -0.60 4.43
C HIS A 229 -22.93 -1.64 4.93
N ALA A 230 -23.02 -1.84 6.25
CA ALA A 230 -23.89 -2.81 6.91
C ALA A 230 -24.73 -2.15 8.01
N GLY A 231 -25.71 -2.88 8.57
CA GLY A 231 -26.60 -2.37 9.62
C GLY A 231 -27.98 -1.98 9.10
N ASN A 232 -28.71 -1.17 9.86
CA ASN A 232 -30.08 -0.76 9.54
C ASN A 232 -30.12 0.45 8.59
N GLY A 233 -29.07 1.27 8.59
CA GLY A 233 -28.89 2.46 7.77
C GLY A 233 -27.60 2.44 6.95
N PRO A 234 -27.23 1.34 6.28
CA PRO A 234 -25.94 1.22 5.62
C PRO A 234 -25.67 2.40 4.66
N TYR A 235 -24.40 2.79 4.57
CA TYR A 235 -23.93 3.90 3.74
C TYR A 235 -24.45 5.28 4.17
N SER A 236 -24.60 5.51 5.48
CA SER A 236 -25.08 6.81 6.00
C SER A 236 -23.99 7.66 6.65
N ASP A 237 -22.95 7.01 7.17
CA ASP A 237 -21.93 7.67 7.99
C ASP A 237 -20.56 7.84 7.33
N VAL A 238 -19.77 8.77 7.86
CA VAL A 238 -18.44 9.10 7.33
C VAL A 238 -17.32 8.86 8.34
N PHE A 239 -16.15 8.52 7.83
CA PHE A 239 -14.89 8.56 8.57
C PHE A 239 -14.10 9.80 8.15
N VAL A 240 -13.67 10.59 9.13
CA VAL A 240 -12.98 11.87 8.87
C VAL A 240 -11.58 11.85 9.46
N VAL A 241 -10.60 12.22 8.63
CA VAL A 241 -9.22 12.47 9.07
C VAL A 241 -8.92 13.94 8.86
N ASP A 242 -8.51 14.62 9.92
CA ASP A 242 -8.11 16.02 9.86
C ASP A 242 -6.70 16.22 10.42
N VAL A 243 -6.08 17.32 9.99
CA VAL A 243 -4.80 17.80 10.49
C VAL A 243 -4.95 19.20 11.08
N SER A 244 -4.26 19.45 12.20
CA SER A 244 -4.13 20.75 12.83
C SER A 244 -2.69 21.24 12.71
N THR A 245 -2.52 22.54 12.49
CA THR A 245 -1.22 23.22 12.49
C THR A 245 -0.94 24.02 13.77
N ASN A 246 -1.86 23.95 14.75
CA ASN A 246 -1.82 24.72 16.00
C ASN A 246 -2.22 23.87 17.21
N GLY A 247 -1.77 22.61 17.23
CA GLY A 247 -1.90 21.71 18.38
C GLY A 247 -3.32 21.16 18.63
N GLY A 248 -4.24 21.40 17.70
CA GLY A 248 -5.64 20.97 17.79
C GLY A 248 -6.67 22.08 18.02
N THR A 249 -6.27 23.35 17.88
CA THR A 249 -7.20 24.49 18.02
C THR A 249 -8.11 24.63 16.80
N THR A 250 -7.55 24.49 15.60
CA THR A 250 -8.27 24.46 14.32
C THR A 250 -7.83 23.26 13.49
N TRP A 251 -8.72 22.79 12.61
CA TRP A 251 -8.55 21.56 11.86
C TRP A 251 -8.84 21.79 10.37
N THR A 252 -8.00 21.19 9.53
CA THR A 252 -8.14 21.15 8.07
C THR A 252 -8.36 19.71 7.65
N ASN A 253 -9.32 19.46 6.76
CA ASN A 253 -9.61 18.11 6.30
C ASN A 253 -8.48 17.53 5.44
N VAL A 254 -8.10 16.29 5.74
CA VAL A 254 -7.16 15.47 4.95
C VAL A 254 -7.94 14.49 4.08
N GLU A 255 -8.92 13.82 4.69
CA GLU A 255 -9.71 12.78 4.05
C GLU A 255 -11.10 12.70 4.66
N THR A 256 -12.09 12.40 3.81
CA THR A 256 -13.43 12.00 4.22
C THR A 256 -13.77 10.72 3.45
N VAL A 257 -14.06 9.64 4.16
CA VAL A 257 -14.43 8.34 3.59
C VAL A 257 -15.92 8.11 3.77
N GLY A 258 -16.60 7.73 2.70
CA GLY A 258 -18.03 7.52 2.68
C GLY A 258 -18.84 8.78 2.30
N PRO A 259 -20.16 8.77 2.50
CA PRO A 259 -20.88 7.73 3.23
C PRO A 259 -21.07 6.44 2.41
N SER A 260 -20.92 6.52 1.09
CA SER A 260 -20.89 5.37 0.17
C SER A 260 -19.55 5.21 -0.55
N GLY A 261 -19.30 4.06 -1.15
CA GLY A 261 -18.12 3.79 -2.00
C GLY A 261 -17.35 2.55 -1.54
N SER A 262 -16.42 2.08 -2.36
CA SER A 262 -15.70 0.83 -2.11
C SER A 262 -14.83 0.84 -0.86
N GLU A 263 -14.54 2.00 -0.29
CA GLU A 263 -13.68 2.17 0.88
C GLU A 263 -14.45 2.18 2.22
N VAL A 264 -15.77 1.99 2.18
CA VAL A 264 -16.61 1.78 3.38
C VAL A 264 -16.99 0.31 3.60
N GLU A 265 -16.41 -0.59 2.80
CA GLU A 265 -16.70 -2.03 2.78
C GLU A 265 -15.85 -2.81 3.80
N GLY A 266 -15.06 -2.12 4.63
CA GLY A 266 -13.96 -2.72 5.38
C GLY A 266 -12.75 -3.03 4.48
N GLY A 267 -11.85 -3.87 5.00
CA GLY A 267 -10.54 -4.11 4.39
C GLY A 267 -9.49 -3.08 4.81
N TRP A 268 -8.26 -3.54 5.01
CA TRP A 268 -7.13 -2.65 5.28
C TRP A 268 -6.71 -1.92 4.00
N LEU A 269 -6.80 -0.60 4.01
CA LEU A 269 -6.47 0.28 2.89
C LEU A 269 -5.32 1.22 3.27
N TYR A 270 -4.31 1.28 2.41
CA TYR A 270 -3.16 2.18 2.57
C TYR A 270 -3.50 3.58 2.08
N LYS A 271 -3.20 4.58 2.89
CA LYS A 271 -3.29 6.00 2.54
C LYS A 271 -1.94 6.66 2.67
N GLU A 272 -1.61 7.51 1.70
CA GLU A 272 -0.40 8.33 1.69
C GLU A 272 -0.69 9.69 1.06
N PHE A 273 -0.12 10.75 1.61
CA PHE A 273 -0.19 12.10 1.04
C PHE A 273 1.00 12.94 1.49
N ARG A 274 1.36 13.94 0.68
CA ARG A 274 2.31 14.98 1.06
C ARG A 274 1.60 16.02 1.91
N LEU A 275 2.11 16.29 3.12
CA LEU A 275 1.47 17.20 4.07
C LEU A 275 1.34 18.62 3.51
N ALA A 276 2.37 19.08 2.78
CA ALA A 276 2.43 20.41 2.18
C ALA A 276 1.33 20.67 1.13
N ASP A 277 0.71 19.61 0.57
CA ASP A 277 -0.42 19.74 -0.35
C ASP A 277 -1.74 20.02 0.38
N VAL A 278 -1.78 19.83 1.71
CA VAL A 278 -2.96 20.04 2.57
C VAL A 278 -2.80 21.27 3.46
N VAL A 279 -1.65 21.39 4.15
CA VAL A 279 -1.34 22.48 5.06
C VAL A 279 0.15 22.80 5.05
N THR A 280 0.53 24.03 5.40
CA THR A 280 1.93 24.36 5.66
C THR A 280 2.41 23.67 6.95
N PRO A 281 3.48 22.85 6.92
CA PRO A 281 4.02 22.20 8.11
C PRO A 281 4.48 23.20 9.18
N THR A 282 4.14 22.92 10.45
CA THR A 282 4.50 23.72 11.62
C THR A 282 5.12 22.85 12.70
N SER A 283 5.52 23.46 13.82
CA SER A 283 6.01 22.72 14.98
C SER A 283 4.89 22.11 15.85
N GLN A 284 3.64 22.27 15.43
CA GLN A 284 2.44 21.91 16.19
C GLN A 284 1.46 21.07 15.37
N ILE A 285 2.00 20.20 14.50
CA ILE A 285 1.19 19.31 13.66
C ILE A 285 0.54 18.25 14.54
N ARG A 286 -0.76 18.05 14.38
CA ARG A 286 -1.52 17.00 15.08
C ARG A 286 -2.61 16.46 14.17
N PHE A 287 -2.82 15.15 14.18
CA PHE A 287 -3.88 14.49 13.44
C PHE A 287 -5.01 14.07 14.37
N ARG A 288 -6.23 14.02 13.82
CA ARG A 288 -7.37 13.36 14.45
C ARG A 288 -8.08 12.44 13.47
N PHE A 289 -8.60 11.34 13.99
CA PHE A 289 -9.34 10.32 13.26
C PHE A 289 -10.71 10.17 13.94
N ILE A 290 -11.77 10.40 13.18
CA ILE A 290 -13.13 10.50 13.70
C ILE A 290 -13.98 9.45 12.99
N ALA A 291 -14.54 8.54 13.77
CA ALA A 291 -15.59 7.63 13.33
C ALA A 291 -16.92 8.09 13.95
N SER A 292 -17.99 8.07 13.17
CA SER A 292 -19.33 8.45 13.63
C SER A 292 -20.37 7.46 13.17
N ASP A 293 -21.39 7.25 13.98
CA ASP A 293 -22.63 6.56 13.62
C ASP A 293 -23.82 7.38 14.14
N TYR A 294 -24.43 8.13 13.24
CA TYR A 294 -25.63 8.90 13.51
C TYR A 294 -26.86 8.21 12.90
N ASN A 295 -28.05 8.75 13.14
CA ASN A 295 -29.23 8.18 12.50
C ASN A 295 -29.26 8.50 10.99
N PRO A 296 -29.55 7.51 10.13
CA PRO A 296 -29.94 6.13 10.46
C PRO A 296 -28.73 5.23 10.78
N GLN A 297 -28.84 4.42 11.85
CA GLN A 297 -27.70 3.66 12.40
C GLN A 297 -27.18 2.56 11.49
N SER A 298 -25.87 2.57 11.26
CA SER A 298 -25.14 1.58 10.46
C SER A 298 -24.49 0.55 11.39
N LEU A 299 -23.51 -0.21 10.88
CA LEU A 299 -22.56 -0.94 11.71
C LEU A 299 -21.19 -0.30 11.48
N VAL A 300 -20.86 0.71 12.29
CA VAL A 300 -19.66 1.51 12.11
C VAL A 300 -18.48 0.94 12.90
N GLU A 301 -17.49 0.47 12.14
CA GLU A 301 -16.23 -0.05 12.68
C GLU A 301 -15.06 0.62 11.97
N ALA A 302 -14.11 1.16 12.74
CA ALA A 302 -12.94 1.82 12.22
C ALA A 302 -11.65 1.35 12.91
N CYS A 303 -10.58 1.23 12.13
CA CYS A 303 -9.25 0.96 12.66
C CYS A 303 -8.19 1.81 11.97
N ILE A 304 -7.11 2.13 12.69
CA ILE A 304 -5.89 2.74 12.15
C ILE A 304 -4.69 1.93 12.60
N ASP A 305 -3.75 1.70 11.68
CA ASP A 305 -2.51 0.98 11.95
C ASP A 305 -1.34 1.53 11.12
N ASP A 306 -0.11 1.21 11.52
CA ASP A 306 1.14 1.53 10.82
C ASP A 306 1.23 3.01 10.37
N PHE A 307 1.02 3.95 11.30
CA PHE A 307 1.12 5.38 11.02
C PHE A 307 2.60 5.80 10.87
N ARG A 308 2.92 6.52 9.80
CA ARG A 308 4.29 6.93 9.49
C ARG A 308 4.36 8.37 8.99
N ILE A 309 5.44 9.05 9.37
CA ILE A 309 5.85 10.34 8.82
C ILE A 309 7.27 10.16 8.27
N THR A 310 7.44 10.44 6.99
CA THR A 310 8.72 10.40 6.30
C THR A 310 9.03 11.74 5.65
N VAL A 311 10.29 12.03 5.40
CA VAL A 311 10.74 13.16 4.60
C VAL A 311 11.70 12.69 3.53
N VAL A 312 11.77 13.45 2.44
CA VAL A 312 12.71 13.19 1.36
C VAL A 312 14.12 13.44 1.85
N ASP A 313 14.98 12.43 1.76
CA ASP A 313 16.42 12.61 1.93
C ASP A 313 17.01 13.06 0.60
N CYS A 314 17.41 14.32 0.57
CA CYS A 314 18.10 14.88 -0.58
C CYS A 314 19.60 14.62 -0.57
N GLY A 315 20.16 14.09 0.52
CA GLY A 315 21.59 14.07 0.76
C GLY A 315 22.12 15.49 0.65
N VAL A 316 21.99 16.29 1.70
CA VAL A 316 22.79 17.51 1.76
C VAL A 316 24.25 17.07 1.73
N ASP A 317 24.91 17.25 0.59
CA ASP A 317 26.36 17.28 0.53
C ASP A 317 26.76 18.40 1.48
N CYS A 318 27.21 18.06 2.69
CA CYS A 318 27.94 19.02 3.50
C CYS A 318 29.20 19.33 2.68
N PRO A 319 29.40 20.55 2.15
CA PRO A 319 30.51 20.82 1.22
C PRO A 319 31.90 20.63 1.86
N ALA A 320 31.94 20.40 3.17
CA ALA A 320 33.12 20.18 4.00
C ALA A 320 33.23 18.75 4.55
N ASP A 321 32.28 17.84 4.26
CA ASP A 321 32.37 16.44 4.68
C ASP A 321 33.01 15.60 3.56
N PHE A 322 34.33 15.72 3.43
CA PHE A 322 35.08 15.00 2.38
C PHE A 322 35.24 13.50 2.66
N ASN A 323 34.96 13.03 3.88
CA ASN A 323 35.13 11.63 4.30
C ASN A 323 33.80 10.90 4.56
N GLY A 324 32.66 11.58 4.47
CA GLY A 324 31.31 11.02 4.58
C GLY A 324 30.93 10.61 5.99
N ASP A 325 31.53 11.22 7.02
CA ASP A 325 31.28 10.90 8.43
C ASP A 325 30.24 11.79 9.11
N THR A 326 29.59 12.67 8.35
CA THR A 326 28.57 13.64 8.78
C THR A 326 29.10 14.75 9.69
N VAL A 327 30.43 14.91 9.81
CA VAL A 327 31.09 16.02 10.50
C VAL A 327 31.80 16.92 9.49
N VAL A 328 31.89 18.20 9.80
CA VAL A 328 32.66 19.18 9.01
C VAL A 328 34.15 18.91 9.18
N ASN A 329 34.86 18.65 8.07
CA ASN A 329 36.32 18.59 8.05
C ASN A 329 36.94 19.96 7.73
#